data_AF-A0AAP5Y814-F1
#
_entry.id   AF-A0AAP5Y814-F1
#
_cell.length_a   1.000
_cell.length_b   1.000
_cell.length_c   1.000
_cell.angle_alpha   90.00
_cell.angle_beta   90.00
_cell.angle_gamma   90.00
#
_symmetry.space_group_name_H-M   'P 1'
#
loop_
_entity.id
_entity.type
_entity.pdbx_description
1 polymer ?
#
loop_
_entity_poly.entity_id
_entity_poly.type
_entity_poly.pdbx_seq_one_letter_code
_entity_poly.pdbx_strand_id
1 'polypeptide(L)'
;MGKIHRERAKELGLPDYKGGEQKSYVKSVFLKGYGLNTYQARYIGIGNLHSVLSVLRHKDKMLITDTKERVIDPLTGKFTERPVINAWMTVEQRKDYFKRKKAQTYRRK
;
A
#
# COMPACT_ATOMS: atom_id res chain seq x y z
N MET A 1 2.00 13.60 12.55
CA MET A 1 2.06 13.11 11.15
C MET A 1 3.21 12.12 11.06
N GLY A 2 2.92 10.81 11.00
CA GLY A 2 3.97 9.78 11.14
C GLY A 2 4.89 9.73 9.92
N LYS A 3 6.19 9.97 10.14
CA LYS A 3 7.23 9.88 9.09
C LYS A 3 7.38 8.42 8.65
N ILE A 4 7.48 8.19 7.35
CA ILE A 4 7.84 6.89 6.78
C ILE A 4 9.37 6.72 6.86
N HIS A 5 9.82 5.57 7.33
CA HIS A 5 11.24 5.23 7.44
C HIS A 5 11.79 4.81 6.06
N ARG A 6 12.51 5.72 5.39
CA ARG A 6 13.06 5.50 4.04
C ARG A 6 14.00 4.30 3.95
N GLU A 7 14.93 4.18 4.89
CA GLU A 7 15.90 3.08 4.91
C GLU A 7 15.20 1.72 5.01
N ARG A 8 14.20 1.60 5.89
CA ARG A 8 13.39 0.39 6.04
C ARG A 8 12.54 0.08 4.82
N ALA A 9 12.02 1.09 4.13
CA ALA A 9 11.32 0.89 2.87
C ALA A 9 12.27 0.32 1.79
N LYS A 10 13.51 0.81 1.75
CA LYS A 10 14.55 0.33 0.84
C LYS A 10 14.97 -1.12 1.17
N GLU A 11 15.12 -1.46 2.45
CA GLU A 11 15.38 -2.84 2.90
C GLU A 11 14.31 -3.83 2.42
N LEU A 12 13.04 -3.40 2.39
CA LEU A 12 11.93 -4.19 1.88
C LEU A 12 11.82 -4.20 0.34
N GLY A 13 12.74 -3.55 -0.37
CA GLY A 13 12.67 -3.40 -1.83
C GLY A 13 11.48 -2.56 -2.32
N LEU A 14 10.89 -1.75 -1.44
CA LEU A 14 9.76 -0.88 -1.79
C LEU A 14 10.23 0.39 -2.50
N PRO A 15 9.34 1.02 -3.28
CA PRO A 15 9.65 2.30 -3.92
C PRO A 15 10.09 3.39 -2.95
N ASP A 16 11.00 4.27 -3.36
CA ASP A 16 11.47 5.36 -2.50
C ASP A 16 10.35 6.33 -2.07
N TYR A 17 10.39 6.75 -0.80
CA TYR A 17 9.42 7.67 -0.21
C TYR A 17 9.83 9.13 -0.43
N LYS A 18 9.15 9.76 -1.40
CA LYS A 18 9.39 11.15 -1.81
C LYS A 18 8.76 12.22 -0.91
N GLY A 19 8.21 11.86 0.25
CA GLY A 19 7.48 12.79 1.12
C GLY A 19 5.96 12.72 0.95
N GLY A 20 5.24 13.48 1.79
CA GLY A 20 3.77 13.54 1.79
C GLY A 20 3.09 12.59 2.78
N GLU A 21 1.78 12.41 2.64
CA GLU A 21 1.00 11.57 3.57
C GLU A 21 1.26 10.07 3.39
N GLN A 22 1.07 9.29 4.46
CA GLN A 22 1.19 7.82 4.43
C GLN A 22 0.30 7.18 3.37
N LYS A 23 -0.94 7.67 3.21
CA LYS A 23 -1.88 7.18 2.19
C LYS A 23 -1.33 7.34 0.77
N SER A 24 -0.66 8.45 0.49
CA SER A 24 -0.11 8.76 -0.83
C SER A 24 1.04 7.82 -1.16
N TYR A 25 1.86 7.48 -0.15
CA TYR A 25 2.90 6.50 -0.32
C TYR A 25 2.35 5.10 -0.58
N VAL A 26 1.44 4.59 0.26
CA VAL A 26 0.82 3.26 0.08
C VAL A 26 0.15 3.14 -1.29
N LYS A 27 -0.56 4.19 -1.71
CA LYS A 27 -1.13 4.28 -3.06
C LYS A 27 -0.07 4.11 -4.14
N SER A 28 1.08 4.79 -4.01
CA SER A 28 2.17 4.68 -4.98
C SER A 28 2.80 3.29 -5.02
N VAL A 29 2.94 2.63 -3.85
CA VAL A 29 3.44 1.26 -3.72
C VAL A 29 2.56 0.30 -4.52
N PHE A 30 1.24 0.35 -4.30
CA PHE A 30 0.28 -0.50 -5.01
C PHE A 30 0.21 -0.21 -6.50
N LEU A 31 0.24 1.07 -6.91
CA LEU A 31 0.20 1.44 -8.33
C LEU A 31 1.49 1.04 -9.09
N LYS A 32 2.61 0.89 -8.39
CA LYS A 32 3.84 0.32 -8.94
C LYS A 32 3.85 -1.22 -8.96
N GLY A 33 2.83 -1.84 -8.37
CA GLY A 33 2.62 -3.29 -8.38
C GLY A 33 3.24 -4.04 -7.21
N TYR A 34 3.71 -3.33 -6.19
CA TYR A 34 4.17 -3.94 -4.95
C TYR A 34 2.98 -4.26 -4.04
N GLY A 35 3.13 -5.29 -3.21
CA GLY A 35 2.24 -5.58 -2.09
C GLY A 35 2.74 -4.95 -0.80
N LEU A 36 1.87 -4.90 0.20
CA LEU A 36 2.22 -4.46 1.55
C LEU A 36 1.36 -5.21 2.57
N ASN A 37 2.00 -5.82 3.56
CA ASN A 37 1.32 -6.43 4.69
C ASN A 37 1.38 -5.54 5.95
N THR A 38 0.57 -5.87 6.96
CA THR A 38 0.47 -5.09 8.20
C THR A 38 1.81 -4.93 8.93
N TYR A 39 2.66 -5.96 8.95
CA TYR A 39 3.94 -5.89 9.65
C TYR A 39 4.97 -5.07 8.89
N GLN A 40 5.06 -5.24 7.56
CA GLN A 40 5.84 -4.36 6.68
C GLN A 40 5.40 -2.90 6.81
N ALA A 41 4.09 -2.63 6.83
CA ALA A 41 3.55 -1.30 7.02
C ALA A 41 4.02 -0.68 8.34
N ARG A 42 3.90 -1.39 9.46
CA ARG A 42 4.39 -0.90 10.76
C ARG A 42 5.91 -0.70 10.77
N TYR A 43 6.65 -1.64 10.17
CA TYR A 43 8.11 -1.58 10.09
C TYR A 43 8.58 -0.27 9.44
N ILE A 44 7.91 0.16 8.36
CA ILE A 44 8.22 1.41 7.67
C ILE A 44 7.52 2.65 8.24
N GLY A 45 6.80 2.53 9.37
CA GLY A 45 6.20 3.66 10.08
C GLY A 45 4.74 3.98 9.70
N ILE A 46 4.05 3.11 8.96
CA ILE A 46 2.62 3.21 8.67
C ILE A 46 1.84 2.57 9.83
N GLY A 47 1.16 3.40 10.62
CA GLY A 47 0.55 2.95 11.88
C GLY A 47 -0.60 1.95 11.68
N ASN A 48 -1.54 2.25 10.78
CA ASN A 48 -2.71 1.40 10.54
C ASN A 48 -2.95 1.20 9.04
N LEU A 49 -2.50 0.06 8.52
CA LEU A 49 -2.71 -0.31 7.12
C LEU A 49 -4.21 -0.39 6.80
N HIS A 50 -5.03 -0.98 7.68
CA HIS A 50 -6.46 -1.15 7.43
C HIS A 50 -7.20 0.18 7.22
N SER A 51 -6.91 1.20 8.05
CA SER A 51 -7.47 2.54 7.86
C SER A 51 -7.04 3.18 6.55
N VAL A 52 -5.77 3.01 6.15
CA VAL A 52 -5.28 3.50 4.86
C VAL A 52 -6.00 2.80 3.70
N LEU A 53 -6.16 1.48 3.77
CA LEU A 53 -6.89 0.70 2.76
C LEU A 53 -8.33 1.17 2.62
N SER A 54 -9.03 1.39 3.74
CA SER A 54 -10.40 1.91 3.75
C SER A 54 -10.48 3.26 3.01
N VAL A 55 -9.57 4.20 3.32
CA VAL A 55 -9.52 5.50 2.65
C VAL A 55 -9.28 5.34 1.14
N LEU A 56 -8.33 4.49 0.72
CA LEU A 56 -8.02 4.28 -0.69
C LEU A 56 -9.19 3.63 -1.46
N ARG A 57 -9.92 2.70 -0.85
CA ARG A 57 -11.12 2.09 -1.45
C ARG A 57 -12.24 3.10 -1.61
N HIS A 58 -12.55 3.87 -0.56
CA HIS A 58 -13.73 4.72 -0.56
C HIS A 58 -13.53 6.07 -1.24
N LYS A 59 -12.39 6.74 -1.01
CA LYS A 59 -12.09 8.07 -1.56
C LYS A 59 -11.44 7.99 -2.94
N ASP A 60 -10.41 7.15 -3.08
CA ASP A 60 -9.68 7.02 -4.35
C ASP A 60 -10.31 6.00 -5.31
N LYS A 61 -11.34 5.26 -4.89
CA LYS A 61 -12.03 4.22 -5.67
C LYS A 61 -11.07 3.16 -6.23
N MET A 62 -9.98 2.89 -5.49
CA MET A 62 -9.00 1.87 -5.85
C MET A 62 -9.56 0.48 -5.58
N LEU A 63 -9.44 -0.40 -6.57
CA LEU A 63 -9.71 -1.82 -6.40
C LEU A 63 -8.44 -2.46 -5.85
N ILE A 64 -8.50 -2.84 -4.57
CA ILE A 64 -7.37 -3.43 -3.83
C ILE A 64 -7.78 -4.85 -3.45
N THR A 65 -6.91 -5.81 -3.73
CA THR A 65 -7.04 -7.19 -3.26
C THR A 65 -6.32 -7.31 -1.94
N ASP A 66 -6.92 -7.99 -0.98
CA ASP A 66 -6.29 -8.32 0.29
C ASP A 66 -6.71 -9.69 0.80
N THR A 67 -5.78 -10.36 1.47
CA THR A 67 -5.97 -11.65 2.12
C THR A 67 -5.53 -11.57 3.58
N LYS A 68 -5.96 -12.54 4.38
CA LYS A 68 -5.45 -12.74 5.75
C LYS A 68 -4.54 -13.95 5.75
N GLU A 69 -3.24 -13.74 5.92
CA GLU A 69 -2.25 -14.81 5.93
C GLU A 69 -1.13 -14.56 6.94
N ARG A 70 -0.42 -15.62 7.33
CA ARG A 70 0.79 -15.46 8.15
C ARG A 70 1.91 -14.96 7.26
N VAL A 71 2.57 -13.90 7.69
CA VAL A 71 3.66 -13.25 6.94
C VAL A 71 4.93 -13.30 7.77
N ILE A 72 6.07 -13.06 7.14
CA ILE A 72 7.34 -12.85 7.87
C ILE A 72 7.34 -11.42 8.41
N ASP A 73 7.57 -11.29 9.71
CA ASP A 73 7.83 -10.00 10.35
C ASP A 73 9.24 -9.52 9.97
N PRO A 74 9.38 -8.39 9.27
CA PRO A 74 10.68 -7.88 8.85
C PRO A 74 11.60 -7.49 10.02
N LEU A 75 11.07 -7.26 11.22
CA LEU A 75 11.90 -6.94 12.38
C LEU A 75 12.57 -8.18 12.98
N THR A 76 11.84 -9.29 13.07
CA THR A 76 12.28 -10.52 13.77
C THR A 76 12.67 -11.66 12.84
N GLY A 77 12.31 -11.58 11.55
CA GLY A 77 12.50 -12.65 10.57
C GLY A 77 11.61 -13.87 10.78
N LYS A 78 10.71 -13.83 11.77
CA LYS A 78 9.82 -14.95 12.12
C LYS A 78 8.44 -14.78 11.50
N PHE A 79 7.73 -15.88 11.33
CA PHE A 79 6.32 -15.83 10.94
C PHE A 79 5.46 -15.21 12.05
N THR A 80 4.44 -14.47 11.65
CA THR A 80 3.46 -13.92 12.56
C THR A 80 2.61 -15.03 13.17
N GLU A 81 2.37 -14.95 14.48
CA GLU A 81 1.54 -15.94 15.19
C GLU A 81 0.12 -16.05 14.61
N ARG A 82 -0.44 -14.88 14.26
CA ARG A 82 -1.78 -14.74 13.70
C ARG A 82 -1.72 -14.28 12.24
N PRO A 83 -2.70 -14.68 11.40
CA PRO A 83 -2.85 -14.13 10.07
C PRO A 83 -3.07 -12.62 10.13
N VAL A 84 -2.39 -11.88 9.25
CA VAL A 84 -2.52 -10.43 9.09
C VAL A 84 -2.94 -10.09 7.68
N ILE A 85 -3.37 -8.84 7.50
CA ILE A 85 -3.70 -8.30 6.18
C ILE A 85 -2.43 -8.26 5.34
N ASN A 86 -2.49 -8.89 4.17
CA ASN A 86 -1.58 -8.67 3.06
C ASN A 86 -2.38 -8.11 1.88
N ALA A 87 -1.98 -6.96 1.35
CA ALA A 87 -2.75 -6.23 0.34
C ALA A 87 -1.90 -5.84 -0.87
N TRP A 88 -2.48 -5.91 -2.06
CA TRP A 88 -1.84 -5.55 -3.32
C TRP A 88 -2.87 -5.15 -4.39
N MET A 89 -2.38 -4.79 -5.58
CA MET A 89 -3.21 -4.61 -6.76
C MET A 89 -2.71 -5.50 -7.90
N THR A 90 -3.61 -6.18 -8.61
CA THR A 90 -3.28 -6.91 -9.83
C THR A 90 -2.97 -5.96 -10.98
N VAL A 91 -2.39 -6.47 -12.07
CA VAL A 91 -2.08 -5.68 -13.26
C VAL A 91 -3.35 -5.05 -13.84
N GLU A 92 -4.44 -5.80 -13.89
CA GLU A 92 -5.75 -5.40 -14.42
C GLU A 92 -6.34 -4.29 -13.56
N GLN A 93 -6.30 -4.43 -12.23
CA GLN A 93 -6.79 -3.41 -11.29
C GLN A 93 -6.02 -2.09 -11.44
N ARG A 94 -4.70 -2.16 -11.67
CA ARG A 94 -3.88 -0.95 -11.91
C ARG A 94 -4.23 -0.30 -13.25
N LYS A 95 -4.34 -1.09 -14.33
CA LYS A 95 -4.74 -0.60 -15.66
C LYS A 95 -6.11 0.09 -15.61
N ASP A 96 -7.07 -0.55 -14.95
CA ASP A 96 -8.42 -0.01 -14.77
C ASP A 96 -8.40 1.32 -13.98
N TYR A 97 -7.61 1.40 -12.90
CA TYR A 97 -7.43 2.64 -12.16
C TYR A 97 -6.95 3.80 -13.05
N PHE A 98 -5.90 3.57 -13.85
CA PHE A 98 -5.36 4.59 -14.76
C PHE A 98 -6.35 4.96 -15.87
N LYS A 99 -7.09 3.98 -16.42
CA LYS A 99 -8.15 4.22 -17.41
C LYS A 99 -9.24 5.14 -16.84
N ARG A 100 -9.75 4.84 -15.65
CA ARG A 100 -10.77 5.65 -14.96
C ARG A 100 -10.26 7.06 -14.64
N LYS A 101 -9.00 7.19 -14.19
CA LYS A 101 -8.39 8.50 -13.93
C LYS A 101 -8.23 9.36 -15.18
N LYS A 102 -7.81 8.77 -16.30
CA LYS A 102 -7.73 9.47 -17.60
C LYS A 102 -9.10 9.97 -18.05
N ALA A 103 -10.12 9.12 -17.97
CA ALA A 103 -11.50 9.49 -18.32
C ALA A 103 -12.06 10.62 -17.43
N GLN A 104 -11.80 10.59 -16.12
CA GLN A 104 -12.18 11.66 -15.20
C GLN A 104 -11.54 13.01 -15.55
N THR A 105 -10.28 12.98 -16.01
CA THR A 105 -9.56 14.20 -16.39
C THR A 105 -10.14 14.82 -17.65
N TYR A 106 -10.54 14.00 -18.62
CA TYR A 106 -11.16 14.46 -19.86
C TYR A 106 -12.55 15.08 -19.65
N ARG A 107 -13.38 14.49 -18.77
CA ARG A 107 -14.73 15.04 -18.45
C ARG A 107 -14.74 16.38 -17.72
N ARG A 108 -13.59 16.82 -17.20
CA ARG A 108 -13.44 18.07 -16.44
C ARG A 108 -12.83 19.20 -17.26
N LYS A 109 -12.38 18.92 -18.47
CA LYS A 109 -12.01 19.92 -19.48
C LYS A 109 -13.21 20.20 -20.35
#